data_AF-A0A1H0QMG6-F1
#
_entry.id   AF-A0A1H0QMG6-F1
#
_cell.length_a   1.000
_cell.length_b   1.000
_cell.length_c   1.000
_cell.angle_alpha   90.00
_cell.angle_beta   90.00
_cell.angle_gamma   90.00
#
_symmetry.space_group_name_H-M   'P 1'
#
loop_
_entity.id
_entity.type
_entity.pdbx_description
1 polymer ?
#
loop_
_entity_poly.entity_id
_entity_poly.type
_entity_poly.pdbx_seq_one_letter_code
_entity_poly.pdbx_strand_id
1 'polypeptide(L)'
;MTNFKFINRCISDTLTGLRDGLSLFSGPSRSAIIFSIKKNEELYICDPQNLLRGYEPKLKAIYLNSDNWCSQFDPDSSNISYNRIEPQDNLQLDGLISNGGSSYPVYYQMWFTDHHPNLCSLCPTECWLEHAVLRLSHDIANESNLYTGISGSFLREYATHAVHDCLVDMSGMFLGLDVQIQIYPMLEAILGISKTNEEGARPFGTLCYVEPRLLDRIDFLTKFRGTDKPLLTNFKHVRKLLQAVEHSHRSLIADGKNIVGIAGKKPDFFHIAADFQGKLGFISANEETICSFQDGSYSSNTHRAKLFEVEEALLDFNIDPEVRNDIFKIVASLVHNAEDRMFGCSIVIDLSPEPIDISGQALAPSIDLRDLDKLQLAGALAKVDGGLHIRADLHLHSFACLLDGFRVKNENRARGARYNSALRFTAQHPETIVVVVSSDRPVSVFQQGHEVVSGYSEDGYLQCNLYPLPLKDWLQEAD
;
A
#
# COMPACT_ATOMS: atom_id res chain seq x y z
N MET A 1 -39.82 -7.90 11.06
CA MET A 1 -38.83 -7.91 12.16
C MET A 1 -37.79 -9.01 12.02
N THR A 2 -38.14 -10.28 11.74
CA THR A 2 -37.19 -11.39 11.58
C THR A 2 -36.24 -11.23 10.37
N ASN A 3 -36.73 -10.73 9.24
CA ASN A 3 -35.91 -10.50 8.04
C ASN A 3 -34.86 -9.38 8.23
N PHE A 4 -35.24 -8.27 8.86
CA PHE A 4 -34.31 -7.16 9.14
C PHE A 4 -33.18 -7.55 10.11
N LYS A 5 -33.47 -8.40 11.11
CA LYS A 5 -32.43 -8.96 12.01
C LYS A 5 -31.43 -9.83 11.25
N PHE A 6 -31.90 -10.58 10.26
CA PHE A 6 -31.05 -11.43 9.43
C PHE A 6 -30.16 -10.60 8.50
N ILE A 7 -30.73 -9.64 7.78
CA ILE A 7 -29.98 -8.71 6.92
C ILE A 7 -28.90 -7.98 7.72
N ASN A 8 -29.26 -7.47 8.90
CA ASN A 8 -28.31 -6.79 9.78
C ASN A 8 -27.14 -7.71 10.20
N ARG A 9 -27.43 -8.98 10.49
CA ARG A 9 -26.38 -9.95 10.80
C ARG A 9 -25.43 -10.17 9.61
N CYS A 10 -25.98 -10.33 8.40
CA CYS A 10 -25.16 -10.50 7.19
C CYS A 10 -24.24 -9.29 6.95
N ILE A 11 -24.79 -8.08 7.08
CA ILE A 11 -24.04 -6.82 6.94
C ILE A 11 -22.95 -6.72 8.02
N SER A 12 -23.30 -6.97 9.28
CA SER A 12 -22.36 -6.86 10.40
C SER A 12 -21.21 -7.85 10.27
N ASP A 13 -21.47 -9.10 9.91
CA ASP A 13 -20.43 -10.12 9.74
C ASP A 13 -19.53 -9.79 8.55
N THR A 14 -20.11 -9.31 7.43
CA THR A 14 -19.37 -8.93 6.22
C THR A 14 -18.51 -7.69 6.46
N LEU A 15 -19.05 -6.62 7.06
CA LEU A 15 -18.29 -5.42 7.44
C LEU A 15 -17.14 -5.75 8.38
N THR A 16 -17.40 -6.55 9.42
CA THR A 16 -16.37 -6.94 10.40
C THR A 16 -15.25 -7.72 9.70
N GLY A 17 -15.61 -8.69 8.86
CA GLY A 17 -14.65 -9.49 8.10
C GLY A 17 -13.81 -8.65 7.15
N LEU A 18 -14.45 -7.76 6.38
CA LEU A 18 -13.81 -6.83 5.46
C LEU A 18 -12.82 -5.91 6.20
N ARG A 19 -13.28 -5.25 7.27
CA ARG A 19 -12.45 -4.36 8.10
C ARG A 19 -11.25 -5.09 8.66
N ASP A 20 -11.45 -6.24 9.30
CA ASP A 20 -10.39 -6.98 9.97
C ASP A 20 -9.36 -7.48 8.94
N GLY A 21 -9.83 -7.99 7.80
CA GLY A 21 -8.97 -8.45 6.71
C GLY A 21 -8.14 -7.34 6.08
N LEU A 22 -8.77 -6.21 5.72
CA LEU A 22 -8.06 -5.04 5.22
C LEU A 22 -7.13 -4.44 6.27
N SER A 23 -7.49 -4.49 7.54
CA SER A 23 -6.61 -4.03 8.63
C SER A 23 -5.32 -4.85 8.73
N LEU A 24 -5.40 -6.16 8.52
CA LEU A 24 -4.24 -7.04 8.46
C LEU A 24 -3.40 -6.83 7.19
N PHE A 25 -4.06 -6.52 6.06
CA PHE A 25 -3.40 -6.40 4.76
C PHE A 25 -2.75 -5.02 4.52
N SER A 26 -3.44 -3.95 4.90
CA SER A 26 -3.09 -2.56 4.57
C SER A 26 -2.70 -1.70 5.78
N GLY A 27 -2.88 -2.23 6.99
CA GLY A 27 -2.84 -1.44 8.22
C GLY A 27 -4.23 -0.95 8.62
N PRO A 28 -4.38 -0.28 9.78
CA PRO A 28 -5.68 -0.08 10.41
C PRO A 28 -6.68 0.58 9.48
N SER A 29 -7.74 -0.15 9.12
CA SER A 29 -8.69 0.22 8.08
C SER A 29 -10.11 0.27 8.62
N ARG A 30 -10.93 1.14 8.04
CA ARG A 30 -12.35 1.27 8.30
C ARG A 30 -13.15 0.75 7.12
N SER A 31 -14.42 0.41 7.37
CA SER A 31 -15.34 0.00 6.31
C SER A 31 -16.74 0.52 6.54
N ALA A 32 -17.43 0.87 5.46
CA ALA A 32 -18.83 1.28 5.48
C ALA A 32 -19.58 0.73 4.26
N ILE A 33 -20.91 0.73 4.33
CA ILE A 33 -21.78 0.34 3.21
C ILE A 33 -23.00 1.26 3.11
N ILE A 34 -23.38 1.60 1.88
CA ILE A 34 -24.70 2.15 1.53
C ILE A 34 -25.42 1.10 0.68
N PHE A 35 -26.67 0.76 1.01
CA PHE A 35 -27.38 -0.32 0.32
C PHE A 35 -28.91 -0.12 0.28
N SER A 36 -29.55 -0.82 -0.65
CA SER A 36 -31.00 -1.03 -0.70
C SER A 36 -31.29 -2.46 -1.15
N ILE A 37 -32.20 -3.14 -0.45
CA ILE A 37 -32.54 -4.54 -0.74
C ILE A 37 -33.47 -4.64 -1.95
N LYS A 38 -34.43 -3.72 -2.08
CA LYS A 38 -35.39 -3.69 -3.19
C LYS A 38 -35.45 -2.33 -3.86
N LYS A 39 -35.79 -2.33 -5.15
CA LYS A 39 -35.90 -1.12 -5.99
C LYS A 39 -36.68 0.05 -5.38
N ASN A 40 -37.75 -0.23 -4.64
CA ASN A 40 -38.63 0.79 -4.07
C ASN A 40 -38.43 0.97 -2.55
N GLU A 41 -37.40 0.35 -1.97
CA GLU A 41 -37.03 0.54 -0.56
C GLU A 41 -36.06 1.71 -0.42
N GLU A 42 -36.11 2.39 0.73
CA GLU A 42 -35.18 3.47 1.05
C GLU A 42 -33.73 2.98 1.14
N LEU A 43 -32.77 3.88 0.89
CA LEU A 43 -31.35 3.60 1.09
C LEU A 43 -31.03 3.59 2.58
N TYR A 44 -30.25 2.61 2.98
CA TYR A 44 -29.69 2.47 4.32
C TYR A 44 -28.17 2.64 4.28
N ILE A 45 -27.61 3.13 5.38
CA ILE A 45 -26.17 3.25 5.59
C ILE A 45 -25.77 2.53 6.87
N CYS A 46 -24.66 1.81 6.82
CA CYS A 46 -23.98 1.29 8.00
C CYS A 46 -22.53 1.77 7.97
N ASP A 47 -22.23 2.74 8.84
CA ASP A 47 -20.90 3.36 8.96
C ASP A 47 -20.45 3.34 10.44
N PRO A 48 -20.02 2.16 10.94
CA PRO A 48 -19.74 1.98 12.36
C PRO A 48 -18.49 2.73 12.85
N GLN A 49 -17.66 3.26 11.94
CA GLN A 49 -16.38 3.90 12.26
C GLN A 49 -16.29 5.33 11.71
N ASN A 50 -17.44 5.93 11.35
CA ASN A 50 -17.54 7.29 10.80
C ASN A 50 -16.60 7.51 9.60
N LEU A 51 -16.44 6.50 8.74
CA LEU A 51 -15.63 6.56 7.52
C LEU A 51 -16.20 7.58 6.54
N LEU A 52 -17.53 7.68 6.45
CA LEU A 52 -18.22 8.52 5.47
C LEU A 52 -18.55 9.92 6.00
N ARG A 53 -18.24 10.20 7.27
CA ARG A 53 -18.39 11.55 7.85
C ARG A 53 -17.45 12.54 7.15
N GLY A 54 -17.96 13.73 6.85
CA GLY A 54 -17.31 14.75 6.03
C GLY A 54 -17.64 14.67 4.53
N TYR A 55 -18.23 13.57 4.06
CA TYR A 55 -18.67 13.40 2.66
C TYR A 55 -20.17 13.70 2.45
N GLU A 56 -20.88 14.16 3.48
CA GLU A 56 -22.33 14.40 3.45
C GLU A 56 -22.76 15.27 2.26
N PRO A 57 -22.07 16.37 1.88
CA PRO A 57 -22.48 17.18 0.73
C PRO A 57 -22.44 16.39 -0.59
N LYS A 58 -21.39 15.58 -0.81
CA LYS A 58 -21.25 14.75 -2.01
C LYS A 58 -22.32 13.64 -2.01
N LEU A 59 -22.53 12.99 -0.87
CA LEU A 59 -23.55 11.93 -0.72
C LEU A 59 -24.99 12.47 -0.92
N LYS A 60 -25.31 13.66 -0.39
CA LYS A 60 -26.60 14.35 -0.65
C LYS A 60 -26.78 14.60 -2.16
N ALA A 61 -25.73 15.07 -2.84
CA ALA A 61 -25.78 15.32 -4.28
C ALA A 61 -26.01 14.05 -5.12
N ILE A 62 -25.39 12.93 -4.74
CA ILE A 62 -25.50 11.66 -5.46
C ILE A 62 -26.85 10.99 -5.23
N TYR A 63 -27.28 10.86 -3.97
CA TYR A 63 -28.39 9.98 -3.60
C TYR A 63 -29.73 10.69 -3.35
N LEU A 64 -29.74 11.99 -3.04
CA LEU A 64 -30.98 12.74 -2.76
C LEU A 64 -31.38 13.69 -3.90
N ASN A 65 -30.39 14.21 -4.64
CA ASN A 65 -30.63 15.19 -5.70
C ASN A 65 -30.72 14.57 -7.10
N SER A 66 -30.48 13.26 -7.22
CA SER A 66 -30.50 12.50 -8.48
C SER A 66 -31.09 11.11 -8.23
N ASP A 67 -31.82 10.57 -9.21
CA ASP A 67 -32.29 9.17 -9.21
C ASP A 67 -31.39 8.25 -10.05
N ASN A 68 -30.28 8.78 -10.59
CA ASN A 68 -29.36 8.06 -11.47
C ASN A 68 -28.22 7.33 -10.72
N TRP A 69 -28.35 7.16 -9.40
CA TRP A 69 -27.31 6.53 -8.57
C TRP A 69 -27.23 5.01 -8.74
N CYS A 70 -28.19 4.39 -9.43
CA CYS A 70 -28.21 2.95 -9.73
C CYS A 70 -28.37 2.76 -11.24
N SER A 71 -27.44 2.02 -11.85
CA SER A 71 -27.59 1.56 -13.23
C SER A 71 -28.83 0.67 -13.35
N GLN A 72 -29.55 0.76 -14.47
CA GLN A 72 -30.81 0.04 -14.63
C GLN A 72 -30.56 -1.48 -14.66
N PHE A 73 -30.86 -2.13 -13.55
CA PHE A 73 -30.98 -3.58 -13.45
C PHE A 73 -32.43 -3.99 -13.69
N ASP A 74 -32.67 -4.92 -14.62
CA ASP A 74 -33.99 -5.53 -14.85
C ASP A 74 -34.10 -6.85 -14.06
N PRO A 75 -34.72 -6.82 -12.86
CA PRO A 75 -34.87 -8.01 -12.03
C PRO A 75 -35.82 -9.04 -12.63
N ASP A 76 -36.60 -8.70 -13.65
CA ASP A 76 -37.58 -9.58 -14.31
C ASP A 76 -37.00 -10.35 -15.51
N SER A 77 -35.72 -10.12 -15.85
CA SER A 77 -35.04 -10.88 -16.89
C SER A 77 -34.80 -12.33 -16.42
N SER A 78 -35.40 -13.29 -17.13
CA SER A 78 -35.54 -14.72 -16.77
C SER A 78 -34.26 -15.55 -16.51
N ASN A 79 -33.07 -14.94 -16.42
CA ASN A 79 -31.82 -15.60 -16.04
C ASN A 79 -31.30 -15.04 -14.70
N ILE A 80 -32.07 -15.31 -13.64
CA ILE A 80 -31.83 -14.84 -12.28
C ILE A 80 -30.83 -15.78 -11.60
N SER A 81 -29.54 -15.48 -11.73
CA SER A 81 -28.47 -16.13 -10.95
C SER A 81 -27.94 -15.10 -9.95
N TYR A 82 -27.95 -15.46 -8.66
CA TYR A 82 -27.33 -14.67 -7.59
C TYR A 82 -25.81 -14.45 -7.81
N ASN A 83 -25.19 -15.19 -8.73
CA ASN A 83 -23.80 -15.00 -9.14
C ASN A 83 -23.58 -13.89 -10.16
N ARG A 84 -24.64 -13.26 -10.68
CA ARG A 84 -24.52 -12.16 -11.63
C ARG A 84 -24.68 -10.83 -10.88
N ILE A 85 -23.58 -10.13 -10.71
CA ILE A 85 -23.52 -8.78 -10.19
C ILE A 85 -23.38 -7.83 -11.38
N GLU A 86 -24.31 -6.90 -11.53
CA GLU A 86 -24.12 -5.76 -12.43
C GLU A 86 -23.31 -4.69 -11.68
N PRO A 87 -22.13 -4.29 -12.17
CA PRO A 87 -21.29 -3.32 -11.48
C PRO A 87 -21.96 -1.94 -11.40
N GLN A 88 -21.69 -1.22 -10.32
CA GLN A 88 -22.08 0.18 -10.13
C GLN A 88 -20.87 1.10 -10.26
N ASP A 89 -21.10 2.30 -10.76
CA ASP A 89 -20.04 3.29 -10.93
C ASP A 89 -19.42 3.67 -9.57
N ASN A 90 -18.09 3.73 -9.53
CA ASN A 90 -17.35 4.21 -8.37
C ASN A 90 -17.70 5.69 -8.10
N LEU A 91 -18.00 6.02 -6.84
CA LEU A 91 -18.44 7.36 -6.46
C LEU A 91 -17.34 8.43 -6.45
N GLN A 92 -16.08 8.03 -6.63
CA GLN A 92 -14.91 8.92 -6.69
C GLN A 92 -14.81 9.85 -5.46
N LEU A 93 -14.98 9.27 -4.26
CA LEU A 93 -14.82 9.99 -3.01
C LEU A 93 -13.33 10.04 -2.63
N ASP A 94 -12.73 11.24 -2.68
CA ASP A 94 -11.31 11.47 -2.39
C ASP A 94 -10.90 10.83 -1.07
N GLY A 95 -9.82 10.05 -1.05
CA GLY A 95 -9.35 9.37 0.17
C GLY A 95 -10.08 8.08 0.52
N LEU A 96 -11.04 7.63 -0.30
CA LEU A 96 -11.75 6.36 -0.15
C LEU A 96 -11.59 5.49 -1.39
N ILE A 97 -11.64 4.17 -1.18
CA ILE A 97 -11.79 3.17 -2.24
C ILE A 97 -13.23 2.67 -2.16
N SER A 98 -13.94 2.64 -3.29
CA SER A 98 -15.32 2.16 -3.34
C SER A 98 -15.57 1.18 -4.48
N ASN A 99 -16.40 0.18 -4.21
CA ASN A 99 -16.87 -0.78 -5.21
C ASN A 99 -18.31 -1.15 -4.87
N GLY A 100 -19.15 -1.22 -5.90
CA GLY A 100 -20.57 -1.49 -5.73
C GLY A 100 -21.14 -2.34 -6.84
N GLY A 101 -22.32 -2.88 -6.58
CA GLY A 101 -22.99 -3.76 -7.50
C GLY A 101 -24.48 -3.90 -7.20
N SER A 102 -25.19 -4.37 -8.22
CA SER A 102 -26.62 -4.68 -8.16
C SER A 102 -26.85 -6.13 -8.53
N SER A 103 -27.82 -6.73 -7.85
CA SER A 103 -28.16 -8.14 -8.02
C SER A 103 -29.64 -8.35 -7.67
N TYR A 104 -30.17 -9.54 -7.96
CA TYR A 104 -31.54 -9.87 -7.58
C TYR A 104 -31.80 -9.83 -6.06
N PRO A 105 -30.94 -10.42 -5.19
CA PRO A 105 -31.15 -10.39 -3.74
C PRO A 105 -30.89 -9.02 -3.10
N VAL A 106 -30.04 -8.19 -3.73
CA VAL A 106 -29.64 -6.88 -3.24
C VAL A 106 -29.67 -5.90 -4.42
N TYR A 107 -30.72 -5.08 -4.46
CA TYR A 107 -30.95 -4.13 -5.55
C TYR A 107 -29.78 -3.15 -5.72
N TYR A 108 -29.19 -2.69 -4.63
CA TYR A 108 -28.03 -1.80 -4.66
C TYR A 108 -27.16 -1.99 -3.42
N GLN A 109 -25.85 -1.97 -3.63
CA GLN A 109 -24.87 -1.90 -2.56
C GLN A 109 -23.61 -1.19 -3.05
N MET A 110 -23.03 -0.37 -2.18
CA MET A 110 -21.76 0.32 -2.40
C MET A 110 -20.94 0.20 -1.11
N TRP A 111 -19.77 -0.41 -1.22
CA TRP A 111 -18.85 -0.64 -0.13
C TRP A 111 -17.70 0.35 -0.18
N PHE A 112 -17.18 0.72 1.00
CA PHE A 112 -16.13 1.72 1.16
C PHE A 112 -15.04 1.24 2.10
N THR A 113 -13.81 1.64 1.84
CA THR A 113 -12.68 1.55 2.77
C THR A 113 -11.70 2.71 2.57
N ASP A 114 -10.76 2.88 3.50
CA ASP A 114 -9.74 3.93 3.45
C ASP A 114 -8.78 3.73 2.25
N HIS A 115 -8.47 4.82 1.56
CA HIS A 115 -7.35 4.87 0.63
C HIS A 115 -6.05 5.19 1.38
N HIS A 116 -5.32 4.16 1.79
CA HIS A 116 -4.04 4.35 2.47
C HIS A 116 -3.00 5.00 1.54
N PRO A 117 -2.19 5.97 2.00
CA PRO A 117 -1.22 6.66 1.15
C PRO A 117 -0.09 5.76 0.64
N ASN A 118 0.16 4.64 1.30
CA ASN A 118 1.26 3.72 1.00
C ASN A 118 0.80 2.43 0.32
N LEU A 119 -0.37 2.43 -0.33
CA LEU A 119 -0.79 1.26 -1.11
C LEU A 119 0.14 1.06 -2.31
N CYS A 120 0.56 -0.18 -2.54
CA CYS A 120 1.31 -0.58 -3.73
C CYS A 120 0.44 -0.40 -4.98
N SER A 121 -0.77 -0.95 -4.94
CA SER A 121 -1.83 -0.81 -5.94
C SER A 121 -3.19 -0.88 -5.24
N LEU A 122 -4.21 -0.33 -5.88
CA LEU A 122 -5.60 -0.41 -5.42
C LEU A 122 -6.22 -1.78 -5.72
N CYS A 123 -5.72 -2.45 -6.75
CA CYS A 123 -6.31 -3.63 -7.35
C CYS A 123 -6.63 -4.75 -6.33
N PRO A 124 -5.72 -5.20 -5.44
CA PRO A 124 -6.08 -6.20 -4.44
C PRO A 124 -7.19 -5.75 -3.47
N THR A 125 -7.21 -4.47 -3.09
CA THR A 125 -8.25 -3.92 -2.21
C THR A 125 -9.59 -3.85 -2.94
N GLU A 126 -9.61 -3.50 -4.23
CA GLU A 126 -10.80 -3.51 -5.06
C GLU A 126 -11.37 -4.94 -5.23
N CYS A 127 -10.52 -5.95 -5.47
CA CYS A 127 -10.94 -7.36 -5.51
C CYS A 127 -11.60 -7.79 -4.18
N TRP A 128 -11.15 -7.24 -3.05
CA TRP A 128 -11.73 -7.48 -1.73
C TRP A 128 -13.14 -6.90 -1.59
N LEU A 129 -13.34 -5.66 -2.07
CA LEU A 129 -14.65 -5.00 -2.05
C LEU A 129 -15.61 -5.68 -3.04
N GLU A 130 -15.14 -6.08 -4.22
CA GLU A 130 -15.92 -6.88 -5.17
C GLU A 130 -16.39 -8.20 -4.52
N HIS A 131 -15.50 -8.88 -3.78
CA HIS A 131 -15.89 -10.07 -3.04
C HIS A 131 -16.86 -9.77 -1.89
N ALA A 132 -16.80 -8.60 -1.25
CA ALA A 132 -17.81 -8.19 -0.29
C ALA A 132 -19.20 -8.03 -0.95
N VAL A 133 -19.25 -7.42 -2.14
CA VAL A 133 -20.47 -7.31 -2.97
C VAL A 133 -21.05 -8.70 -3.28
N LEU A 134 -20.22 -9.61 -3.80
CA LEU A 134 -20.61 -10.98 -4.13
C LEU A 134 -21.12 -11.75 -2.91
N ARG A 135 -20.38 -11.68 -1.79
CA ARG A 135 -20.71 -12.43 -0.58
C ARG A 135 -21.99 -11.93 0.07
N LEU A 136 -22.22 -10.63 0.14
CA LEU A 136 -23.47 -10.10 0.70
C LEU A 136 -24.68 -10.53 -0.14
N SER A 137 -24.59 -10.42 -1.47
CA SER A 137 -25.65 -10.88 -2.38
C SER A 137 -25.95 -12.36 -2.20
N HIS A 138 -24.91 -13.19 -2.07
CA HIS A 138 -25.05 -14.62 -1.84
C HIS A 138 -25.68 -14.93 -0.48
N ASP A 139 -25.26 -14.25 0.59
CA ASP A 139 -25.78 -14.51 1.93
C ASP A 139 -27.23 -14.08 2.08
N ILE A 140 -27.63 -12.97 1.46
CA ILE A 140 -29.02 -12.51 1.44
C ILE A 140 -29.91 -13.41 0.57
N ALA A 141 -29.36 -14.05 -0.47
CA ALA A 141 -30.08 -15.05 -1.24
C ALA A 141 -30.40 -16.33 -0.45
N ASN A 142 -29.59 -16.65 0.57
CA ASN A 142 -29.76 -17.85 1.37
C ASN A 142 -30.82 -17.69 2.47
N GLU A 143 -31.46 -18.80 2.85
CA GLU A 143 -32.36 -18.81 4.00
C GLU A 143 -31.59 -18.56 5.31
N SER A 144 -32.19 -17.79 6.22
CA SER A 144 -31.56 -17.44 7.51
C SER A 144 -31.12 -18.64 8.36
N ASN A 145 -31.71 -19.81 8.13
CA ASN A 145 -31.40 -21.05 8.85
C ASN A 145 -30.12 -21.74 8.33
N LEU A 146 -29.69 -21.42 7.10
CA LEU A 146 -28.49 -21.97 6.47
C LEU A 146 -27.29 -21.02 6.59
N TYR A 147 -27.50 -19.81 7.10
CA TYR A 147 -26.46 -18.82 7.27
C TYR A 147 -25.52 -19.15 8.42
N THR A 148 -24.24 -19.26 8.11
CA THR A 148 -23.18 -19.68 9.04
C THR A 148 -22.21 -18.55 9.42
N GLY A 149 -22.28 -17.38 8.76
CA GLY A 149 -21.32 -16.29 8.96
C GLY A 149 -19.94 -16.52 8.31
N ILE A 150 -19.81 -17.55 7.46
CA ILE A 150 -18.53 -17.90 6.81
C ILE A 150 -18.00 -16.76 5.94
N SER A 151 -18.87 -15.97 5.31
CA SER A 151 -18.46 -14.84 4.45
C SER A 151 -17.59 -13.82 5.18
N GLY A 152 -17.92 -13.45 6.42
CA GLY A 152 -17.09 -12.56 7.22
C GLY A 152 -15.72 -13.16 7.52
N SER A 153 -15.69 -14.44 7.90
CA SER A 153 -14.41 -15.13 8.16
C SER A 153 -13.57 -15.31 6.90
N PHE A 154 -14.20 -15.54 5.75
CA PHE A 154 -13.55 -15.63 4.45
C PHE A 154 -12.94 -14.30 4.04
N LEU A 155 -13.71 -13.21 4.15
CA LEU A 155 -13.21 -11.86 3.87
C LEU A 155 -12.06 -11.48 4.81
N ARG A 156 -12.07 -11.92 6.07
CA ARG A 156 -10.94 -11.67 6.98
C ARG A 156 -9.63 -12.29 6.50
N GLU A 157 -9.67 -13.47 5.89
CA GLU A 157 -8.49 -14.23 5.46
C GLU A 157 -8.22 -14.10 3.94
N TYR A 158 -8.78 -13.08 3.29
CA TYR A 158 -8.83 -12.97 1.84
C TYR A 158 -7.52 -12.51 1.17
N ALA A 159 -6.50 -12.09 1.93
CA ALA A 159 -5.31 -11.40 1.39
C ALA A 159 -4.63 -12.11 0.22
N THR A 160 -4.39 -13.42 0.32
CA THR A 160 -3.75 -14.17 -0.77
C THR A 160 -4.66 -14.30 -1.99
N HIS A 161 -5.97 -14.40 -1.78
CA HIS A 161 -6.96 -14.48 -2.86
C HIS A 161 -7.12 -13.13 -3.57
N ALA A 162 -7.13 -12.03 -2.82
CA ALA A 162 -7.14 -10.68 -3.38
C ALA A 162 -5.94 -10.42 -4.32
N VAL A 163 -4.73 -10.81 -3.89
CA VAL A 163 -3.53 -10.72 -4.75
C VAL A 163 -3.64 -11.66 -5.96
N HIS A 164 -4.16 -12.87 -5.74
CA HIS A 164 -4.38 -13.82 -6.82
C HIS A 164 -5.31 -13.27 -7.89
N ASP A 165 -6.49 -12.79 -7.51
CA ASP A 165 -7.52 -12.30 -8.44
C ASP A 165 -7.01 -11.10 -9.21
N CYS A 166 -6.37 -10.16 -8.52
CA CYS A 166 -5.72 -9.03 -9.16
C CYS A 166 -4.71 -9.46 -10.25
N LEU A 167 -3.87 -10.46 -9.96
CA LEU A 167 -2.92 -10.99 -10.94
C LEU A 167 -3.59 -11.76 -12.08
N VAL A 168 -4.70 -12.46 -11.81
CA VAL A 168 -5.50 -13.14 -12.83
C VAL A 168 -6.15 -12.13 -13.76
N ASP A 169 -6.74 -11.07 -13.24
CA ASP A 169 -7.40 -10.03 -14.03
C ASP A 169 -6.40 -9.31 -14.94
N MET A 170 -5.26 -8.89 -14.38
CA MET A 170 -4.18 -8.32 -15.18
C MET A 170 -3.66 -9.30 -16.24
N SER A 171 -3.45 -10.57 -15.87
CA SER A 171 -3.03 -11.59 -16.84
C SER A 171 -4.07 -11.74 -17.96
N GLY A 172 -5.37 -11.75 -17.63
CA GLY A 172 -6.46 -11.82 -18.59
C GLY A 172 -6.48 -10.62 -19.54
N MET A 173 -6.27 -9.42 -19.03
CA MET A 173 -6.21 -8.18 -19.83
C MET A 173 -5.06 -8.20 -20.84
N PHE A 174 -3.88 -8.70 -20.46
CA PHE A 174 -2.69 -8.66 -21.32
C PHE A 174 -2.49 -9.91 -22.19
N LEU A 175 -2.89 -11.09 -21.71
CA LEU A 175 -2.61 -12.38 -22.33
C LEU A 175 -3.85 -13.08 -22.91
N GLY A 176 -5.05 -12.60 -22.60
CA GLY A 176 -6.33 -13.26 -22.91
C GLY A 176 -6.71 -14.35 -21.91
N LEU A 177 -7.77 -15.11 -22.19
CA LEU A 177 -8.35 -16.10 -21.26
C LEU A 177 -7.51 -17.38 -21.09
N ASP A 178 -6.69 -17.73 -22.10
CA ASP A 178 -5.89 -18.96 -22.11
C ASP A 178 -4.50 -18.75 -21.47
N VAL A 179 -4.47 -18.45 -20.17
CA VAL A 179 -3.23 -18.34 -19.37
C VAL A 179 -2.91 -19.69 -18.72
N GLN A 180 -1.69 -20.19 -18.90
CA GLN A 180 -1.25 -21.48 -18.33
C GLN A 180 -0.52 -21.32 -17.00
N ILE A 181 -0.02 -20.12 -16.66
CA ILE A 181 0.57 -19.87 -15.34
C ILE A 181 -0.50 -20.06 -14.26
N GLN A 182 -0.22 -20.96 -13.32
CA GLN A 182 -1.02 -21.11 -12.11
C GLN A 182 -0.55 -20.12 -11.05
N ILE A 183 -1.40 -19.16 -10.70
CA ILE A 183 -1.06 -18.05 -9.80
C ILE A 183 -0.90 -18.53 -8.35
N TYR A 184 -1.75 -19.42 -7.83
CA TYR A 184 -1.59 -19.91 -6.44
C TYR A 184 -0.24 -20.62 -6.18
N PRO A 185 0.21 -21.61 -6.98
CA PRO A 185 1.53 -22.21 -6.80
C PRO A 185 2.68 -21.21 -6.89
N MET A 186 2.54 -20.18 -7.73
CA MET A 186 3.49 -19.08 -7.81
C MET A 186 3.54 -18.29 -6.49
N LEU A 187 2.39 -17.85 -5.98
CA LEU A 187 2.29 -17.11 -4.72
C LEU A 187 2.87 -17.93 -3.55
N GLU A 188 2.51 -19.22 -3.45
CA GLU A 188 3.09 -20.13 -2.46
C GLU A 188 4.61 -20.24 -2.59
N ALA A 189 5.15 -20.33 -3.81
CA ALA A 189 6.58 -20.38 -4.03
C ALA A 189 7.27 -19.08 -3.59
N ILE A 190 6.68 -17.91 -3.85
CA ILE A 190 7.22 -16.61 -3.41
C ILE A 190 7.36 -16.58 -1.88
N LEU A 191 6.29 -16.93 -1.15
CA LEU A 191 6.33 -16.98 0.32
C LEU A 191 7.23 -18.08 0.87
N GLY A 192 7.32 -19.22 0.18
CA GLY A 192 8.22 -20.32 0.53
C GLY A 192 9.69 -19.93 0.40
N ILE A 193 10.04 -19.25 -0.70
CA ILE A 193 11.39 -18.76 -0.96
C ILE A 193 11.75 -17.63 0.00
N SER A 194 10.84 -16.68 0.27
CA SER A 194 11.09 -15.53 1.17
C SER A 194 11.50 -15.98 2.58
N LYS A 195 10.95 -17.10 3.06
CA LYS A 195 11.28 -17.72 4.35
C LYS A 195 12.54 -18.58 4.33
N THR A 196 13.06 -18.92 3.17
CA THR A 196 14.17 -19.86 3.02
C THR A 196 15.50 -19.14 3.06
N ASN A 197 16.26 -19.34 4.14
CA ASN A 197 17.64 -18.88 4.22
C ASN A 197 18.58 -19.85 3.50
N GLU A 198 19.65 -19.31 2.92
CA GLU A 198 20.76 -20.09 2.36
C GLU A 198 22.06 -19.55 2.94
N GLU A 199 22.89 -20.42 3.52
CA GLU A 199 24.11 -20.04 4.25
C GLU A 199 23.90 -18.95 5.33
N GLY A 200 22.68 -18.88 5.90
CA GLY A 200 22.29 -17.87 6.89
C GLY A 200 21.83 -16.53 6.30
N ALA A 201 21.95 -16.34 4.98
CA ALA A 201 21.51 -15.14 4.28
C ALA A 201 20.04 -15.24 3.82
N ARG A 202 19.34 -14.11 3.90
CA ARG A 202 17.97 -13.93 3.38
C ARG A 202 17.98 -13.84 1.85
N PRO A 203 16.87 -14.14 1.16
CA PRO A 203 16.78 -14.06 -0.30
C PRO A 203 16.91 -12.63 -0.82
N PHE A 204 17.76 -12.45 -1.83
CA PHE A 204 17.85 -11.23 -2.64
C PHE A 204 17.73 -11.59 -4.13
N GLY A 205 17.31 -10.64 -4.96
CA GLY A 205 17.27 -10.80 -6.42
C GLY A 205 15.87 -11.03 -6.97
N THR A 206 15.74 -11.12 -8.29
CA THR A 206 14.45 -11.12 -8.97
C THR A 206 14.13 -12.48 -9.60
N LEU A 207 12.91 -12.97 -9.37
CA LEU A 207 12.30 -14.12 -10.04
C LEU A 207 11.13 -13.67 -10.92
N CYS A 208 11.23 -13.88 -12.23
CA CYS A 208 10.17 -13.54 -13.20
C CYS A 208 9.43 -14.80 -13.66
N TYR A 209 8.11 -14.76 -13.58
CA TYR A 209 7.19 -15.76 -14.09
C TYR A 209 6.70 -15.32 -15.46
N VAL A 210 6.88 -16.19 -16.45
CA VAL A 210 6.55 -15.93 -17.85
C VAL A 210 5.69 -17.06 -18.40
N GLU A 211 4.64 -16.67 -19.11
CA GLU A 211 3.73 -17.60 -19.75
C GLU A 211 4.50 -18.52 -20.72
N PRO A 212 4.30 -19.86 -20.68
CA PRO A 212 5.05 -20.81 -21.49
C PRO A 212 5.17 -20.46 -22.98
N ARG A 213 4.09 -19.94 -23.58
CA ARG A 213 4.05 -19.53 -25.00
C ARG A 213 4.96 -18.34 -25.34
N LEU A 214 5.42 -17.60 -24.34
CA LEU A 214 6.29 -16.42 -24.49
C LEU A 214 7.76 -16.73 -24.15
N LEU A 215 8.09 -17.92 -23.66
CA LEU A 215 9.46 -18.26 -23.26
C LEU A 215 10.46 -18.18 -24.41
N ASP A 216 10.03 -18.44 -25.64
CA ASP A 216 10.91 -18.36 -26.83
C ASP A 216 11.31 -16.93 -27.19
N ARG A 217 10.63 -15.92 -26.62
CA ARG A 217 10.97 -14.51 -26.79
C ARG A 217 12.02 -14.00 -25.80
N ILE A 218 12.35 -14.78 -24.78
CA ILE A 218 13.33 -14.39 -23.77
C ILE A 218 14.75 -14.61 -24.30
N ASP A 219 15.58 -13.59 -24.19
CA ASP A 219 17.01 -13.70 -24.39
C ASP A 219 17.69 -14.26 -23.13
N PHE A 220 17.89 -15.58 -23.11
CA PHE A 220 18.50 -16.29 -21.99
C PHE A 220 20.01 -16.21 -22.05
N LEU A 221 20.64 -15.81 -20.94
CA LEU A 221 22.08 -15.98 -20.73
C LEU A 221 22.43 -17.47 -20.62
N THR A 222 21.55 -18.24 -19.97
CA THR A 222 21.64 -19.69 -19.89
C THR A 222 20.27 -20.32 -19.63
N LYS A 223 20.06 -21.53 -20.16
CA LYS A 223 18.85 -22.35 -19.95
C LYS A 223 19.24 -23.65 -19.24
N PHE A 224 18.42 -24.05 -18.28
CA PHE A 224 18.52 -25.37 -17.67
C PHE A 224 17.98 -26.45 -18.62
N ARG A 225 18.68 -27.58 -18.70
CA ARG A 225 18.27 -28.72 -19.54
C ARG A 225 17.05 -29.42 -18.95
N GLY A 226 16.24 -30.05 -19.81
CA GLY A 226 14.88 -30.51 -19.47
C GLY A 226 14.74 -31.27 -18.15
N THR A 227 15.62 -32.23 -17.86
CA THR A 227 15.59 -33.02 -16.61
C THR A 227 16.17 -32.29 -15.40
N ASP A 228 16.93 -31.23 -15.63
CA ASP A 228 17.67 -30.50 -14.59
C ASP A 228 16.94 -29.23 -14.15
N LYS A 229 15.78 -28.93 -14.76
CA LYS A 229 14.94 -27.77 -14.40
C LYS A 229 14.38 -27.95 -12.98
N PRO A 230 14.74 -27.07 -12.03
CA PRO A 230 14.20 -27.14 -10.68
C PRO A 230 12.70 -26.84 -10.65
N LEU A 231 11.94 -27.62 -9.88
CA LEU A 231 10.55 -27.29 -9.55
C LEU A 231 10.48 -26.05 -8.66
N LEU A 232 9.48 -25.20 -8.89
CA LEU A 232 9.21 -24.01 -8.05
C LEU A 232 8.94 -24.38 -6.59
N THR A 233 8.32 -25.54 -6.36
CA THR A 233 8.04 -26.05 -5.01
C THR A 233 9.29 -26.47 -4.24
N ASN A 234 10.44 -26.60 -4.91
CA ASN A 234 11.72 -26.86 -4.24
C ASN A 234 12.37 -25.53 -3.83
N PHE A 235 11.81 -24.89 -2.80
CA PHE A 235 12.20 -23.55 -2.36
C PHE A 235 13.69 -23.41 -2.05
N LYS A 236 14.32 -24.45 -1.46
CA LYS A 236 15.77 -24.48 -1.21
C LYS A 236 16.58 -24.44 -2.50
N HIS A 237 16.18 -25.19 -3.52
CA HIS A 237 16.90 -25.18 -4.79
C HIS A 237 16.70 -23.85 -5.52
N VAL A 238 15.48 -23.32 -5.55
CA VAL A 238 15.22 -22.00 -6.15
C VAL A 238 16.00 -20.90 -5.42
N ARG A 239 16.01 -20.89 -4.09
CA ARG A 239 16.79 -19.95 -3.28
C ARG A 239 18.28 -19.99 -3.62
N LYS A 240 18.87 -21.18 -3.78
CA LYS A 240 20.27 -21.34 -4.21
C LYS A 240 20.54 -20.71 -5.56
N LEU A 241 19.65 -20.94 -6.53
CA LEU A 241 19.77 -20.34 -7.86
C LEU A 241 19.60 -18.82 -7.83
N LEU A 242 18.77 -18.29 -6.92
CA LEU A 242 18.56 -16.86 -6.78
C LEU A 242 19.87 -16.11 -6.48
N GLN A 243 20.84 -16.74 -5.80
CA GLN A 243 22.17 -16.16 -5.58
C GLN A 243 22.89 -15.77 -6.87
N ALA A 244 22.62 -16.45 -7.99
CA ALA A 244 23.24 -16.14 -9.28
C ALA A 244 22.74 -14.83 -9.90
N VAL A 245 21.65 -14.27 -9.40
CA VAL A 245 21.02 -13.03 -9.87
C VAL A 245 20.99 -11.93 -8.81
N GLU A 246 21.46 -12.19 -7.58
CA GLU A 246 21.59 -11.21 -6.51
C GLU A 246 22.42 -9.98 -6.92
N HIS A 247 21.99 -8.80 -6.49
CA HIS A 247 22.67 -7.52 -6.73
C HIS A 247 23.04 -7.25 -8.20
N SER A 248 22.22 -7.72 -9.14
CA SER A 248 22.43 -7.56 -10.57
C SER A 248 21.11 -7.23 -11.28
N HIS A 249 21.18 -6.84 -12.56
CA HIS A 249 20.00 -6.66 -13.40
C HIS A 249 19.42 -7.98 -13.94
N ARG A 250 20.06 -9.11 -13.64
CA ARG A 250 19.64 -10.43 -14.13
C ARG A 250 18.38 -10.87 -13.41
N SER A 251 17.61 -11.73 -14.08
CA SER A 251 16.41 -12.32 -13.51
C SER A 251 16.44 -13.83 -13.67
N LEU A 252 15.98 -14.54 -12.64
CA LEU A 252 15.70 -15.96 -12.73
C LEU A 252 14.33 -16.11 -13.40
N ILE A 253 14.21 -16.97 -14.41
CA ILE A 253 12.98 -17.12 -15.20
C ILE A 253 12.27 -18.42 -14.84
N ALA A 254 10.98 -18.35 -14.58
CA ALA A 254 10.09 -19.48 -14.33
C ALA A 254 8.94 -19.55 -15.35
N ASP A 255 8.49 -20.76 -15.67
CA ASP A 255 7.35 -21.02 -16.57
C ASP A 255 6.01 -21.24 -15.82
N GLY A 256 5.96 -20.88 -14.53
CA GLY A 256 4.83 -21.16 -13.65
C GLY A 256 4.91 -22.52 -12.94
N LYS A 257 5.82 -23.42 -13.34
CA LYS A 257 6.06 -24.71 -12.65
C LYS A 257 7.53 -24.96 -12.32
N ASN A 258 8.43 -24.62 -13.23
CA ASN A 258 9.85 -24.86 -13.13
C ASN A 258 10.64 -23.58 -13.37
N ILE A 259 11.86 -23.55 -12.83
CA ILE A 259 12.88 -22.58 -13.23
C ILE A 259 13.46 -23.01 -14.58
N VAL A 260 13.38 -22.11 -15.57
CA VAL A 260 13.79 -22.35 -16.96
C VAL A 260 15.24 -21.95 -17.21
N GLY A 261 15.69 -20.84 -16.62
CA GLY A 261 17.01 -20.29 -16.87
C GLY A 261 17.21 -18.91 -16.27
N ILE A 262 18.27 -18.23 -16.70
CA ILE A 262 18.61 -16.87 -16.27
C ILE A 262 18.61 -15.94 -17.49
N ALA A 263 17.93 -14.80 -17.38
CA ALA A 263 17.93 -13.74 -18.38
C ALA A 263 18.79 -12.56 -17.92
N GLY A 264 19.30 -11.78 -18.89
CA GLY A 264 20.15 -10.62 -18.60
C GLY A 264 19.41 -9.40 -18.04
N LYS A 265 18.08 -9.37 -18.22
CA LYS A 265 17.16 -8.33 -17.75
C LYS A 265 15.76 -8.92 -17.55
N LYS A 266 14.85 -8.15 -16.94
CA LYS A 266 13.42 -8.50 -16.93
C LYS A 266 12.86 -8.53 -18.37
N PRO A 267 11.88 -9.39 -18.67
CA PRO A 267 11.20 -9.40 -19.97
C PRO A 267 10.57 -8.04 -20.32
N ASP A 268 10.53 -7.68 -21.60
CA ASP A 268 9.90 -6.46 -22.13
C ASP A 268 8.44 -6.66 -22.57
N PHE A 269 7.84 -7.78 -22.17
CA PHE A 269 6.46 -8.15 -22.38
C PHE A 269 5.86 -8.64 -21.06
N PHE A 270 4.56 -8.98 -21.07
CA PHE A 270 3.85 -9.37 -19.85
C PHE A 270 4.59 -10.44 -19.04
N HIS A 271 4.91 -10.10 -17.80
CA HIS A 271 5.51 -10.98 -16.82
C HIS A 271 5.09 -10.58 -15.41
N ILE A 272 5.13 -11.54 -14.50
CA ILE A 272 4.97 -11.29 -13.07
C ILE A 272 6.35 -11.42 -12.44
N ALA A 273 6.80 -10.43 -11.68
CA ALA A 273 8.10 -10.45 -11.02
C ALA A 273 7.92 -10.46 -9.50
N ALA A 274 8.65 -11.34 -8.83
CA ALA A 274 8.90 -11.28 -7.40
C ALA A 274 10.31 -10.73 -7.18
N ASP A 275 10.39 -9.54 -6.58
CA ASP A 275 11.66 -8.93 -6.20
C ASP A 275 11.93 -9.17 -4.71
N PHE A 276 12.97 -9.96 -4.42
CA PHE A 276 13.35 -10.30 -3.06
C PHE A 276 14.40 -9.29 -2.55
N GLN A 277 14.12 -8.68 -1.40
CA GLN A 277 14.95 -7.65 -0.76
C GLN A 277 15.27 -8.02 0.69
N GLY A 278 15.59 -9.29 0.93
CA GLY A 278 15.89 -9.84 2.23
C GLY A 278 14.63 -10.30 2.97
N LYS A 279 14.20 -9.53 3.98
CA LYS A 279 12.97 -9.85 4.76
C LYS A 279 11.69 -9.41 4.06
N LEU A 280 11.80 -8.35 3.26
CA LEU A 280 10.72 -7.79 2.46
C LEU A 280 10.94 -8.19 1.00
N GLY A 281 9.86 -8.27 0.25
CA GLY A 281 9.90 -8.24 -1.20
C GLY A 281 8.62 -7.69 -1.79
N PHE A 282 8.59 -7.59 -3.11
CA PHE A 282 7.48 -7.01 -3.86
C PHE A 282 7.07 -7.91 -5.01
N ILE A 283 5.77 -7.98 -5.27
CA ILE A 283 5.22 -8.56 -6.50
C ILE A 283 4.86 -7.42 -7.43
N SER A 284 5.33 -7.50 -8.66
CA SER A 284 4.91 -6.61 -9.74
C SER A 284 4.34 -7.40 -10.92
N ALA A 285 3.36 -6.85 -11.60
CA ALA A 285 2.96 -7.27 -12.94
C ALA A 285 3.50 -6.22 -13.91
N ASN A 286 4.48 -6.61 -14.73
CA ASN A 286 5.34 -5.66 -15.46
C ASN A 286 5.98 -4.64 -14.51
N GLU A 287 5.73 -3.35 -14.77
CA GLU A 287 6.23 -2.21 -14.00
C GLU A 287 5.31 -1.82 -12.83
N GLU A 288 4.09 -2.35 -12.76
CA GLU A 288 3.15 -2.03 -11.69
C GLU A 288 3.38 -2.91 -10.46
N THR A 289 3.68 -2.29 -9.31
CA THR A 289 3.82 -3.01 -8.04
C THR A 289 2.45 -3.30 -7.45
N ILE A 290 2.12 -4.57 -7.22
CA ILE A 290 0.80 -5.01 -6.79
C ILE A 290 0.70 -5.07 -5.28
N CYS A 291 1.68 -5.72 -4.65
CA CYS A 291 1.74 -5.89 -3.21
C CYS A 291 3.17 -6.16 -2.76
N SER A 292 3.40 -6.01 -1.47
CA SER A 292 4.59 -6.50 -0.80
C SER A 292 4.35 -7.85 -0.14
N PHE A 293 5.44 -8.54 0.18
CA PHE A 293 5.41 -9.75 0.99
C PHE A 293 6.52 -9.74 2.03
N GLN A 294 6.20 -10.19 3.23
CA GLN A 294 7.14 -10.32 4.33
C GLN A 294 6.68 -11.44 5.26
N ASP A 295 7.63 -12.21 5.80
CA ASP A 295 7.41 -13.20 6.86
C ASP A 295 6.26 -14.21 6.63
N GLY A 296 5.83 -14.39 5.37
CA GLY A 296 4.79 -15.35 5.01
C GLY A 296 3.40 -14.81 4.77
N SER A 297 3.24 -13.49 4.74
CA SER A 297 2.00 -12.85 4.34
C SER A 297 2.25 -11.84 3.23
N TYR A 298 1.19 -11.54 2.51
CA TYR A 298 1.11 -10.40 1.61
C TYR A 298 0.59 -9.18 2.34
N SER A 299 1.02 -8.00 1.91
CA SER A 299 0.54 -6.70 2.39
C SER A 299 0.43 -5.74 1.21
N SER A 300 -0.49 -4.78 1.26
CA SER A 300 -0.51 -3.70 0.27
C SER A 300 0.52 -2.62 0.54
N ASN A 301 1.23 -2.64 1.66
CA ASN A 301 2.09 -1.53 2.07
C ASN A 301 3.38 -1.49 1.25
N THR A 302 3.75 -0.32 0.71
CA THR A 302 5.05 -0.06 0.09
C THR A 302 6.21 -0.11 1.11
N HIS A 303 5.89 -0.11 2.41
CA HIS A 303 6.81 -0.02 3.55
C HIS A 303 7.67 1.26 3.53
N ARG A 304 7.23 2.28 2.80
CA ARG A 304 7.82 3.61 2.77
C ARG A 304 7.27 4.47 3.92
N ALA A 305 8.09 5.34 4.49
CA ALA A 305 7.63 6.26 5.52
C ALA A 305 6.56 7.23 4.97
N LYS A 306 5.47 7.46 5.70
CA LYS A 306 4.40 8.39 5.29
C LYS A 306 4.84 9.86 5.37
N LEU A 307 5.84 10.15 6.21
CA LEU A 307 6.42 11.49 6.42
C LEU A 307 5.41 12.57 6.81
N PHE A 308 4.29 12.18 7.42
CA PHE A 308 3.27 13.11 7.91
C PHE A 308 3.88 14.07 8.94
N GLU A 309 4.79 13.58 9.78
CA GLU A 309 5.52 14.38 10.76
C GLU A 309 6.41 15.46 10.10
N VAL A 310 6.91 15.20 8.87
CA VAL A 310 7.65 16.22 8.10
C VAL A 310 6.68 17.28 7.59
N GLU A 311 5.53 16.88 7.07
CA GLU A 311 4.51 17.80 6.58
C GLU A 311 3.98 18.68 7.72
N GLU A 312 3.63 18.10 8.88
CA GLU A 312 3.22 18.84 10.07
C GLU A 312 4.32 19.81 10.55
N ALA A 313 5.57 19.35 10.68
CA ALA A 313 6.66 20.21 11.10
C ALA A 313 6.90 21.38 10.14
N LEU A 314 6.70 21.18 8.83
CA LEU A 314 6.80 22.25 7.83
C LEU A 314 5.67 23.29 7.92
N LEU A 315 4.52 22.96 8.51
CA LEU A 315 3.41 23.91 8.72
C LEU A 315 3.72 24.95 9.80
N ASP A 316 4.63 24.66 10.73
CA ASP A 316 5.04 25.58 11.79
C ASP A 316 5.86 26.78 11.27
N PHE A 317 6.36 26.70 10.04
CA PHE A 317 7.22 27.72 9.44
C PHE A 317 6.46 28.57 8.42
N ASN A 318 6.74 29.88 8.43
CA ASN A 318 6.15 30.83 7.48
C ASN A 318 6.87 30.77 6.12
N ILE A 319 6.58 29.73 5.34
CA ILE A 319 7.14 29.47 4.02
C ILE A 319 6.02 29.49 2.99
N ASP A 320 6.34 29.94 1.79
CA ASP A 320 5.43 29.89 0.65
C ASP A 320 4.93 28.45 0.40
N PRO A 321 3.60 28.21 0.23
CA PRO A 321 3.05 26.87 0.07
C PRO A 321 3.66 26.06 -1.09
N GLU A 322 4.07 26.70 -2.19
CA GLU A 322 4.72 26.02 -3.32
C GLU A 322 6.10 25.49 -2.90
N VAL A 323 6.92 26.35 -2.29
CA VAL A 323 8.25 25.98 -1.76
C VAL A 323 8.13 24.87 -0.72
N ARG A 324 7.14 24.95 0.18
CA ARG A 324 6.88 23.91 1.18
C ARG A 324 6.58 22.55 0.54
N ASN A 325 5.73 22.53 -0.48
CA ASN A 325 5.41 21.30 -1.22
C ASN A 325 6.64 20.72 -1.92
N ASP A 326 7.47 21.57 -2.51
CA ASP A 326 8.70 21.13 -3.18
C ASP A 326 9.75 20.60 -2.20
N ILE A 327 9.92 21.24 -1.03
CA ILE A 327 10.76 20.71 0.05
C ILE A 327 10.27 19.32 0.47
N PHE A 328 8.96 19.17 0.71
CA PHE A 328 8.39 17.88 1.10
C PHE A 328 8.68 16.80 0.05
N LYS A 329 8.44 17.08 -1.23
CA LYS A 329 8.73 16.13 -2.33
C LYS A 329 10.21 15.74 -2.40
N ILE A 330 11.12 16.72 -2.26
CA ILE A 330 12.57 16.49 -2.25
C ILE A 330 12.95 15.57 -1.08
N VAL A 331 12.51 15.91 0.12
CA VAL A 331 12.80 15.15 1.35
C VAL A 331 12.22 13.74 1.24
N ALA A 332 10.97 13.60 0.80
CA ALA A 332 10.35 12.30 0.56
C ALA A 332 11.13 11.45 -0.44
N SER A 333 11.56 12.03 -1.56
CA SER A 333 12.38 11.33 -2.53
C SER A 333 13.72 10.86 -1.95
N LEU A 334 14.37 11.65 -1.10
CA LEU A 334 15.65 11.29 -0.47
C LEU A 334 15.47 10.23 0.62
N VAL A 335 14.42 10.35 1.43
CA VAL A 335 14.08 9.34 2.44
C VAL A 335 13.76 8.01 1.79
N HIS A 336 12.90 7.99 0.77
CA HIS A 336 12.56 6.76 0.06
C HIS A 336 13.77 6.16 -0.65
N ASN A 337 14.69 6.99 -1.18
CA ASN A 337 15.94 6.48 -1.72
C ASN A 337 16.78 5.74 -0.67
N ALA A 338 16.81 6.27 0.57
CA ALA A 338 17.50 5.65 1.69
C ALA A 338 16.83 4.36 2.16
N GLU A 339 15.49 4.34 2.26
CA GLU A 339 14.69 3.15 2.58
C GLU A 339 14.86 2.04 1.53
N ASP A 340 14.66 2.37 0.25
CA ASP A 340 14.74 1.44 -0.88
C ASP A 340 16.13 0.80 -0.99
N ARG A 341 17.19 1.55 -0.63
CA ARG A 341 18.59 1.08 -0.68
C ARG A 341 19.13 0.64 0.69
N MET A 342 18.28 0.63 1.73
CA MET A 342 18.58 0.17 3.08
C MET A 342 19.84 0.79 3.71
N PHE A 343 19.97 2.12 3.64
CA PHE A 343 21.02 2.84 4.36
C PHE A 343 20.41 3.91 5.28
N GLY A 344 21.12 4.23 6.36
CA GLY A 344 20.69 5.30 7.27
C GLY A 344 21.30 6.64 6.87
N CYS A 345 20.52 7.72 6.92
CA CYS A 345 20.97 9.07 6.63
C CYS A 345 20.28 10.10 7.51
N SER A 346 20.85 11.31 7.56
CA SER A 346 20.25 12.47 8.19
C SER A 346 20.04 13.57 7.15
N ILE A 347 18.89 14.23 7.17
CA ILE A 347 18.57 15.34 6.29
C ILE A 347 18.22 16.54 7.18
N VAL A 348 19.00 17.60 7.07
CA VAL A 348 18.75 18.89 7.72
C VAL A 348 18.02 19.78 6.74
N ILE A 349 16.82 20.18 7.11
CA ILE A 349 16.02 21.20 6.43
C ILE A 349 16.24 22.48 7.21
N ASP A 350 17.08 23.37 6.67
CA ASP A 350 17.41 24.65 7.26
C ASP A 350 16.52 25.75 6.68
N LEU A 351 15.60 26.22 7.53
CA LEU A 351 14.59 27.21 7.20
C LEU A 351 14.98 28.59 7.77
N SER A 352 16.19 28.71 8.30
CA SER A 352 16.74 29.95 8.84
C SER A 352 16.91 30.99 7.72
N PRO A 353 16.67 32.29 7.98
CA PRO A 353 16.91 33.35 7.02
C PRO A 353 18.37 33.36 6.52
N GLU A 354 19.32 33.21 7.44
CA GLU A 354 20.75 33.06 7.14
C GLU A 354 21.15 31.58 7.24
N PRO A 355 21.97 31.06 6.31
CA PRO A 355 22.40 29.68 6.36
C PRO A 355 23.16 29.39 7.65
N ILE A 356 22.78 28.30 8.32
CA ILE A 356 23.52 27.83 9.48
C ILE A 356 24.89 27.31 9.02
N ASP A 357 25.94 27.68 9.76
CA ASP A 357 27.26 27.12 9.57
C ASP A 357 27.31 25.71 10.16
N ILE A 358 27.23 24.70 9.29
CA ILE A 358 27.27 23.29 9.67
C ILE A 358 28.58 22.70 9.14
N SER A 359 29.32 22.02 10.03
CA SER A 359 30.55 21.35 9.65
C SER A 359 30.25 20.21 8.68
N GLY A 360 30.63 20.37 7.41
CA GLY A 360 30.38 19.40 6.34
C GLY A 360 31.18 19.73 5.08
N GLN A 361 30.94 18.97 4.01
CA GLN A 361 31.51 19.27 2.68
C GLN A 361 30.58 20.22 1.93
N ALA A 362 30.94 21.50 1.93
CA ALA A 362 30.22 22.53 1.19
C ALA A 362 30.34 22.34 -0.33
N LEU A 363 29.23 22.54 -1.03
CA LEU A 363 29.12 22.43 -2.47
C LEU A 363 29.16 23.82 -3.11
N ALA A 364 29.98 23.97 -4.15
CA ALA A 364 30.09 25.20 -4.92
C ALA A 364 30.13 24.86 -6.43
N PRO A 365 29.07 25.14 -7.19
CA PRO A 365 27.79 25.72 -6.76
C PRO A 365 26.97 24.74 -5.91
N SER A 366 25.99 25.26 -5.17
CA SER A 366 24.95 24.43 -4.55
C SER A 366 24.14 23.70 -5.63
N ILE A 367 23.57 22.54 -5.28
CA ILE A 367 22.90 21.67 -6.24
C ILE A 367 21.39 21.92 -6.19
N ASP A 368 20.80 22.39 -7.28
CA ASP A 368 19.34 22.55 -7.44
C ASP A 368 18.64 21.18 -7.43
N LEU A 369 17.81 20.92 -6.43
CA LEU A 369 17.16 19.62 -6.23
C LEU A 369 15.85 19.45 -7.00
N ARG A 370 15.41 20.46 -7.75
CA ARG A 370 14.25 20.35 -8.65
C ARG A 370 14.57 19.56 -9.92
N ASP A 371 15.86 19.45 -10.24
CA ASP A 371 16.37 18.65 -11.34
C ASP A 371 16.54 17.18 -10.88
N LEU A 372 15.89 16.25 -11.58
CA LEU A 372 15.85 14.83 -11.21
C LEU A 372 17.24 14.18 -11.17
N ASP A 373 18.15 14.54 -12.09
CA ASP A 373 19.49 13.96 -12.12
C ASP A 373 20.33 14.44 -10.92
N LYS A 374 20.14 15.71 -10.56
CA LYS A 374 20.78 16.33 -9.38
C LYS A 374 20.21 15.78 -8.07
N LEU A 375 18.91 15.50 -8.01
CA LEU A 375 18.27 14.85 -6.88
C LEU A 375 18.77 13.41 -6.69
N GLN A 376 18.97 12.66 -7.78
CA GLN A 376 19.60 11.33 -7.72
C GLN A 376 21.03 11.39 -7.20
N LEU A 377 21.80 12.41 -7.61
CA LEU A 377 23.14 12.65 -7.06
C LEU A 377 23.09 12.96 -5.55
N ALA A 378 22.15 13.80 -5.09
CA ALA A 378 21.94 14.05 -3.67
C ALA A 378 21.60 12.76 -2.89
N GLY A 379 20.77 11.88 -3.46
CA GLY A 379 20.49 10.55 -2.88
C GLY A 379 21.74 9.66 -2.80
N ALA A 380 22.65 9.74 -3.78
CA ALA A 380 23.93 9.05 -3.71
C ALA A 380 24.85 9.62 -2.62
N LEU A 381 24.89 10.95 -2.46
CA LEU A 381 25.64 11.63 -1.40
C LEU A 381 25.10 11.34 0.00
N ALA A 382 23.79 11.08 0.14
CA ALA A 382 23.14 10.72 1.41
C ALA A 382 23.73 9.46 2.07
N LYS A 383 24.43 8.60 1.31
CA LYS A 383 25.10 7.40 1.82
C LYS A 383 26.38 7.68 2.59
N VAL A 384 26.96 8.87 2.39
CA VAL A 384 28.16 9.30 3.12
C VAL A 384 27.79 9.57 4.57
N ASP A 385 28.65 9.19 5.50
CA ASP A 385 28.40 9.44 6.93
C ASP A 385 28.25 10.93 7.23
N GLY A 386 27.21 11.26 8.00
CA GLY A 386 26.79 12.62 8.33
C GLY A 386 25.38 12.91 7.82
N GLY A 387 25.10 14.18 7.57
CA GLY A 387 23.82 14.64 7.03
C GLY A 387 23.92 15.41 5.72
N LEU A 388 22.78 15.54 5.05
CA LEU A 388 22.57 16.48 3.95
C LEU A 388 22.03 17.81 4.50
N HIS A 389 22.49 18.94 3.98
CA HIS A 389 22.00 20.27 4.35
C HIS A 389 21.25 20.89 3.17
N ILE A 390 19.94 20.97 3.31
CA ILE A 390 19.00 21.51 2.32
C ILE A 390 18.41 22.78 2.89
N ARG A 391 18.25 23.81 2.06
CA ARG A 391 17.64 25.08 2.47
C ARG A 391 16.32 25.35 1.77
N ALA A 392 15.61 26.37 2.25
CA ALA A 392 14.36 26.85 1.65
C ALA A 392 14.49 27.31 0.19
N ASP A 393 15.70 27.50 -0.33
CA ASP A 393 15.96 27.76 -1.75
C ASP A 393 15.92 26.51 -2.63
N LEU A 394 15.57 25.34 -2.08
CA LEU A 394 15.48 24.04 -2.75
C LEU A 394 16.83 23.51 -3.25
N HIS A 395 17.94 24.00 -2.69
CA HIS A 395 19.28 23.52 -3.03
C HIS A 395 19.89 22.68 -1.90
N LEU A 396 20.72 21.71 -2.30
CA LEU A 396 21.66 21.04 -1.42
C LEU A 396 22.94 21.90 -1.32
N HIS A 397 23.23 22.39 -0.11
CA HIS A 397 24.37 23.26 0.16
C HIS A 397 25.60 22.48 0.64
N SER A 398 25.40 21.42 1.41
CA SER A 398 26.50 20.58 1.89
C SER A 398 26.05 19.15 2.19
N PHE A 399 27.02 18.23 2.26
CA PHE A 399 26.81 16.84 2.66
C PHE A 399 27.88 16.39 3.67
N ALA A 400 27.72 15.20 4.25
CA ALA A 400 28.57 14.72 5.34
C ALA A 400 28.57 15.69 6.56
N CYS A 401 27.43 16.33 6.80
CA CYS A 401 27.24 17.30 7.87
C CYS A 401 27.31 16.63 9.25
N LEU A 402 28.10 17.20 10.15
CA LEU A 402 28.19 16.80 11.55
C LEU A 402 27.17 17.58 12.36
N LEU A 403 26.17 16.86 12.86
CA LEU A 403 25.11 17.42 13.70
C LEU A 403 25.57 17.41 15.15
N ASP A 404 26.34 18.44 15.50
CA ASP A 404 26.81 18.66 16.86
C ASP A 404 25.77 19.41 17.70
N GLY A 405 25.88 19.27 19.03
CA GLY A 405 25.08 20.06 19.95
C GLY A 405 25.25 19.67 21.41
N PHE A 406 24.72 20.50 22.31
CA PHE A 406 24.76 20.25 23.75
C PHE A 406 23.80 19.14 24.14
N ARG A 407 24.15 18.44 25.23
CA ARG A 407 23.33 17.36 25.79
C ARG A 407 21.92 17.86 26.14
N VAL A 408 20.90 17.13 25.69
CA VAL A 408 19.48 17.40 26.02
C VAL A 408 18.93 16.35 27.00
N LYS A 409 17.84 16.69 27.71
CA LYS A 409 17.29 15.84 28.78
C LYS A 409 16.60 14.57 28.27
N ASN A 410 16.03 14.63 27.06
CA ASN A 410 15.25 13.58 26.41
C ASN A 410 16.06 12.68 25.46
N GLU A 411 17.40 12.66 25.59
CA GLU A 411 18.24 11.71 24.84
C GLU A 411 17.89 10.26 25.17
N ASN A 412 17.87 9.41 24.15
CA ASN A 412 17.59 7.99 24.30
C ASN A 412 18.83 7.15 23.97
N ARG A 413 19.45 6.58 25.00
CA ARG A 413 20.65 5.73 24.87
C ARG A 413 20.38 4.40 24.16
N ALA A 414 19.12 3.98 24.04
CA ALA A 414 18.75 2.80 23.26
C ALA A 414 18.71 3.08 21.74
N ARG A 415 18.75 4.35 21.34
CA ARG A 415 18.75 4.77 19.93
C ARG A 415 20.17 5.14 19.47
N GLY A 416 20.38 5.09 18.16
CA GLY A 416 21.69 5.32 17.53
C GLY A 416 22.21 6.76 17.65
N ALA A 417 23.44 6.98 17.18
CA ALA A 417 24.10 8.29 17.23
C ALA A 417 23.35 9.36 16.42
N ARG A 418 22.90 9.04 15.19
CA ARG A 418 22.14 9.98 14.33
C ARG A 418 20.89 10.53 15.01
N TYR A 419 20.13 9.67 15.71
CA TYR A 419 18.94 10.04 16.47
C TYR A 419 19.28 11.08 17.56
N ASN A 420 20.29 10.79 18.38
CA ASN A 420 20.66 11.69 19.48
C ASN A 420 21.32 12.97 18.98
N SER A 421 22.07 12.93 17.88
CA SER A 421 22.63 14.12 17.24
C SER A 421 21.55 15.04 16.68
N ALA A 422 20.51 14.50 16.05
CA ALA A 422 19.37 15.28 15.56
C ALA A 422 18.63 16.03 16.70
N LEU A 423 18.40 15.35 17.83
CA LEU A 423 17.83 15.98 19.03
C LEU A 423 18.67 17.16 19.53
N ARG A 424 19.99 16.98 19.64
CA ARG A 424 20.89 18.02 20.15
C ARG A 424 20.97 19.22 19.19
N PHE A 425 21.06 18.94 17.89
CA PHE A 425 21.19 19.95 16.86
C PHE A 425 19.94 20.82 16.77
N THR A 426 18.75 20.20 16.69
CA THR A 426 17.48 20.94 16.62
C THR A 426 17.14 21.70 17.90
N ALA A 427 17.67 21.29 19.05
CA ALA A 427 17.55 22.06 20.30
C ALA A 427 18.36 23.36 20.28
N GLN A 428 19.47 23.41 19.52
CA GLN A 428 20.30 24.61 19.35
C GLN A 428 19.86 25.48 18.18
N HIS A 429 19.24 24.86 17.17
CA HIS A 429 18.80 25.50 15.94
C HIS A 429 17.28 25.32 15.76
N PRO A 430 16.46 26.14 16.43
CA PRO A 430 14.99 26.02 16.40
C PRO A 430 14.37 26.14 15.01
N GLU A 431 15.06 26.84 14.10
CA GLU A 431 14.65 27.07 12.70
C GLU A 431 15.05 25.92 11.75
N THR A 432 15.29 24.73 12.31
CA THR A 432 15.66 23.54 11.55
C THR A 432 14.77 22.36 11.87
N ILE A 433 14.49 21.58 10.83
CA ILE A 433 13.90 20.26 10.95
C ILE A 433 14.98 19.26 10.57
N VAL A 434 15.16 18.21 11.37
CA VAL A 434 16.07 17.11 11.04
C VAL A 434 15.28 15.83 10.86
N VAL A 435 15.39 15.22 9.69
CA VAL A 435 14.82 13.90 9.38
C VAL A 435 15.93 12.86 9.47
N VAL A 436 15.72 11.82 10.27
CA VAL A 436 16.65 10.71 10.44
C VAL A 436 16.01 9.45 9.90
N VAL A 437 16.62 8.87 8.87
CA VAL A 437 16.28 7.55 8.35
C VAL A 437 17.20 6.55 9.03
N SER A 438 16.63 5.61 9.77
CA SER A 438 17.41 4.52 10.35
C SER A 438 17.59 3.37 9.36
N SER A 439 18.71 2.66 9.47
CA SER A 439 19.00 1.48 8.63
C SER A 439 18.03 0.32 8.87
N ASP A 440 17.34 0.31 10.02
CA ASP A 440 16.29 -0.65 10.38
C ASP A 440 14.86 -0.14 10.11
N ARG A 441 14.72 0.92 9.30
CA ARG A 441 13.49 1.49 8.70
C ARG A 441 12.56 2.42 9.50
N PRO A 442 12.73 2.75 10.79
CA PRO A 442 12.00 3.89 11.34
C PRO A 442 12.58 5.20 10.78
N VAL A 443 11.70 6.07 10.31
CA VAL A 443 12.01 7.48 10.06
C VAL A 443 11.55 8.27 11.26
N SER A 444 12.45 9.08 11.83
CA SER A 444 12.16 9.98 12.94
C SER A 444 12.36 11.42 12.48
N VAL A 445 11.43 12.31 12.84
CA VAL A 445 11.49 13.74 12.53
C VAL A 445 11.71 14.51 13.82
N PHE A 446 12.62 15.48 13.78
CA PHE A 446 13.00 16.27 14.95
C PHE A 446 12.87 17.76 14.67
N GLN A 447 12.38 18.49 15.67
CA GLN A 447 12.22 19.94 15.64
C GLN A 447 12.35 20.46 17.07
N GLN A 448 13.05 21.58 17.27
CA GLN A 448 13.20 22.24 18.57
C GLN A 448 13.67 21.33 19.73
N GLY A 449 14.45 20.29 19.43
CA GLY A 449 14.95 19.34 20.44
C GLY A 449 13.96 18.26 20.86
N HIS A 450 12.86 18.08 20.11
CA HIS A 450 11.85 17.06 20.34
C HIS A 450 11.67 16.19 19.08
N GLU A 451 11.29 14.92 19.27
CA GLU A 451 10.79 14.09 18.17
C GLU A 451 9.34 14.48 17.92
N VAL A 452 9.00 14.77 16.67
CA VAL A 452 7.63 15.05 16.24
C VAL A 452 6.89 13.71 16.16
N VAL A 453 5.82 13.58 16.93
CA VAL A 453 4.99 12.36 16.96
C VAL A 453 3.58 12.77 16.56
N SER A 454 3.07 12.20 15.46
CA SER A 454 1.73 12.53 14.97
C SER A 454 0.66 12.18 16.01
N GLY A 455 -0.27 13.11 16.25
CA GLY A 455 -1.38 12.97 17.20
C GLY A 455 -2.51 12.03 16.75
N TYR A 456 -2.34 11.27 15.66
CA TYR A 456 -3.26 10.18 15.29
C TYR A 456 -3.05 8.99 16.24
N SER A 457 -3.41 9.17 17.51
CA SER A 457 -3.58 8.06 18.43
C SER A 457 -4.73 7.19 17.96
N GLU A 458 -4.54 5.87 18.10
CA GLU A 458 -5.49 4.79 17.82
C GLU A 458 -6.76 4.83 18.72
N ASP A 459 -7.23 6.01 19.13
CA ASP A 459 -8.31 6.15 20.12
C ASP A 459 -9.73 6.15 19.50
N GLY A 460 -9.83 6.07 18.16
CA GLY A 460 -11.11 6.09 17.43
C GLY A 460 -11.91 4.78 17.42
N TYR A 461 -11.42 3.70 18.03
CA TYR A 461 -12.09 2.37 17.96
C TYR A 461 -13.27 2.18 18.91
N LEU A 462 -13.66 3.21 19.68
CA LEU A 462 -14.56 3.07 20.81
C LEU A 462 -15.97 3.63 20.51
N GLN A 463 -16.65 3.12 19.48
CA GLN A 463 -18.12 2.96 19.41
C GLN A 463 -18.54 2.43 18.04
N CYS A 464 -18.80 1.12 17.92
CA CYS A 464 -19.39 0.53 16.73
C CYS A 464 -20.93 0.49 16.86
N ASN A 465 -21.63 1.48 16.32
CA ASN A 465 -23.06 1.33 16.03
C ASN A 465 -23.21 0.49 14.75
N LEU A 466 -23.40 -0.81 14.92
CA LEU A 466 -23.53 -1.77 13.81
C LEU A 466 -24.95 -1.84 13.20
N TYR A 467 -25.85 -0.94 13.60
CA TYR A 467 -27.22 -0.96 13.09
C TYR A 467 -27.35 -0.03 11.88
N PRO A 468 -27.83 -0.52 10.73
CA PRO A 468 -28.12 0.33 9.58
C PRO A 468 -29.16 1.40 9.92
N LEU A 469 -28.92 2.62 9.45
CA LEU A 469 -29.82 3.77 9.57
C LEU A 469 -30.34 4.17 8.18
N PRO A 470 -31.55 4.72 8.05
CA PRO A 470 -31.96 5.35 6.81
C PRO A 470 -30.96 6.44 6.42
N LEU A 471 -30.49 6.44 5.17
CA LEU A 471 -29.46 7.36 4.69
C LEU A 471 -29.90 8.83 4.86
N LYS A 472 -31.20 9.11 4.69
CA LYS A 472 -31.77 10.45 4.90
C LYS A 472 -31.58 10.95 6.32
N ASP A 473 -31.76 10.07 7.31
CA ASP A 473 -31.65 10.42 8.73
C ASP A 473 -30.17 10.63 9.10
N TRP A 474 -29.30 9.72 8.63
CA TRP A 474 -27.85 9.83 8.85
C TRP A 474 -27.24 11.12 8.27
N LEU A 475 -27.77 11.60 7.13
CA LEU A 475 -27.37 12.86 6.49
C LEU A 475 -27.95 14.12 7.18
N GLN A 476 -28.96 13.97 8.05
CA GLN A 476 -29.54 15.06 8.85
C GLN A 476 -28.86 15.22 10.21
N GLU A 477 -28.29 14.16 10.78
CA GLU A 477 -27.53 14.21 12.04
C GLU A 477 -26.21 15.01 11.96
N ALA A 478 -25.79 15.40 10.75
CA ALA A 478 -24.57 16.17 10.51
C ALA A 478 -24.76 17.70 10.51
N ASP A 479 -26.01 18.18 10.66
CA ASP A 479 -26.34 19.61 10.75
C ASP A 479 -26.40 20.13 12.20
#